data_AF-A0A960KPT1-F1
#
_entry.id   AF-A0A960KPT1-F1
#
_cell.length_a   1.000
_cell.length_b   1.000
_cell.length_c   1.000
_cell.angle_alpha   90.00
_cell.angle_beta   90.00
_cell.angle_gamma   90.00
#
_symmetry.space_group_name_H-M   'P 1'
#
loop_
_entity.id
_entity.type
_entity.pdbx_description
1 polymer ?
#
loop_
_entity_poly.entity_id
_entity_poly.type
_entity_poly.pdbx_seq_one_letter_code
_entity_poly.pdbx_strand_id
1 'polypeptide(L)'
;MQRTALRTAADAGRTFIARALPPALALLLSACSIHAPEVRITGERSALEKQILGQYQALSQDLWAVGSTRQQADSTGVESTSQGVNEAIRVRRFYLDDRLRYLAEGRIGEKLDGTLEQRKDETLPPMTPLELGNFNNFWYPELAARATILDRLKRLNPGQEDEVVRIFAGIQRDEAPPGAWVQSTGGRWVRK
;
A
#
# COMPACT_ATOMS: atom_id res chain seq x y z
N MET A 1 -54.76 -53.74 -58.33
CA MET A 1 -55.78 -53.25 -59.29
C MET A 1 -56.24 -51.86 -58.86
N GLN A 2 -56.33 -50.92 -59.81
CA GLN A 2 -57.01 -49.59 -59.81
C GLN A 2 -56.46 -48.52 -58.84
N ARG A 3 -55.72 -47.47 -59.28
CA ARG A 3 -56.03 -46.25 -60.07
C ARG A 3 -56.94 -45.21 -59.38
N THR A 4 -56.51 -43.95 -59.52
CA THR A 4 -57.27 -42.66 -59.48
C THR A 4 -57.28 -41.97 -58.09
N ALA A 5 -56.52 -40.91 -57.79
CA ALA A 5 -56.37 -39.54 -58.32
C ALA A 5 -57.31 -38.48 -57.70
N LEU A 6 -56.70 -37.31 -57.41
CA LEU A 6 -57.23 -35.93 -57.44
C LEU A 6 -57.72 -35.21 -56.15
N ARG A 7 -57.36 -33.90 -56.14
CA ARG A 7 -57.89 -32.70 -55.45
C ARG A 7 -57.29 -32.35 -54.07
N THR A 8 -56.38 -31.37 -53.97
CA THR A 8 -56.49 -29.87 -54.01
C THR A 8 -56.93 -29.21 -52.71
N ALA A 9 -56.00 -28.41 -52.20
CA ALA A 9 -56.12 -27.04 -51.66
C ALA A 9 -56.71 -26.77 -50.25
N ALA A 10 -55.96 -25.88 -49.57
CA ALA A 10 -56.32 -25.04 -48.43
C ALA A 10 -56.61 -25.81 -47.11
N ASP A 11 -56.31 -25.32 -45.91
CA ASP A 11 -56.19 -23.95 -45.45
C ASP A 11 -55.33 -23.89 -44.17
N ALA A 12 -54.92 -22.68 -43.86
CA ALA A 12 -54.08 -22.24 -42.77
C ALA A 12 -54.62 -22.56 -41.36
N GLY A 13 -53.70 -22.58 -40.38
CA GLY A 13 -54.08 -22.56 -38.96
C GLY A 13 -53.07 -23.20 -38.01
N ARG A 14 -51.78 -22.84 -38.08
CA ARG A 14 -50.80 -23.23 -37.05
C ARG A 14 -50.71 -22.16 -35.96
N THR A 15 -51.55 -22.30 -34.94
CA THR A 15 -51.42 -21.62 -33.65
C THR A 15 -50.19 -22.18 -32.92
N PHE A 16 -49.08 -21.44 -32.98
CA PHE A 16 -47.94 -21.67 -32.10
C PHE A 16 -48.29 -21.18 -30.69
N ILE A 17 -48.50 -22.12 -29.76
CA ILE A 17 -48.56 -21.82 -28.33
C ILE A 17 -47.14 -21.46 -27.89
N ALA A 18 -46.83 -20.16 -27.90
CA ALA A 18 -45.63 -19.60 -27.30
C ALA A 18 -45.73 -19.78 -25.79
N ARG A 19 -45.06 -20.82 -25.28
CA ARG A 19 -44.95 -21.12 -23.86
C ARG A 19 -44.04 -20.05 -23.24
N ALA A 20 -44.67 -19.05 -22.62
CA ALA A 20 -43.98 -17.97 -21.91
C ALA A 20 -43.12 -18.57 -20.78
N LEU A 21 -41.81 -18.57 -20.99
CA LEU A 21 -40.81 -18.91 -19.99
C LEU A 21 -40.70 -17.72 -19.01
N PRO A 22 -40.86 -17.92 -17.69
CA PRO A 22 -40.89 -16.81 -16.73
C PRO A 22 -39.54 -16.07 -16.70
N PRO A 23 -39.52 -14.73 -16.82
CA PRO A 23 -38.30 -13.91 -16.92
C PRO A 23 -37.47 -13.81 -15.63
N ALA A 24 -37.86 -14.52 -14.56
CA ALA A 24 -37.20 -14.44 -13.25
C ALA A 24 -35.85 -15.18 -13.17
N LEU A 25 -35.56 -16.12 -14.10
CA LEU A 25 -34.34 -16.94 -14.02
C LEU A 25 -33.10 -16.27 -14.66
N ALA A 26 -33.27 -15.29 -15.55
CA ALA A 26 -32.17 -14.63 -16.24
C ALA A 26 -31.44 -13.58 -15.39
N LEU A 27 -32.05 -13.10 -14.30
CA LEU A 27 -31.47 -12.06 -13.42
C LEU A 27 -30.54 -12.61 -12.32
N LEU A 28 -30.45 -13.93 -12.15
CA LEU A 28 -29.58 -14.56 -11.14
C LEU A 28 -28.15 -14.82 -11.64
N LEU A 29 -27.88 -14.67 -12.93
CA LEU A 29 -26.57 -14.96 -13.52
C LEU A 29 -25.65 -13.74 -13.66
N SER A 30 -26.14 -12.52 -13.44
CA SER A 30 -25.36 -11.28 -13.54
C SER A 30 -24.73 -10.81 -12.22
N ALA A 31 -24.90 -11.57 -11.12
CA ALA A 31 -24.37 -11.19 -9.80
C ALA A 31 -22.98 -11.77 -9.45
N CYS A 32 -22.37 -12.58 -10.32
CA CYS A 32 -20.99 -13.03 -10.13
C CYS A 32 -20.00 -11.98 -10.66
N SER A 33 -19.87 -10.85 -9.96
CA SER A 33 -18.68 -10.01 -10.09
C SER A 33 -17.52 -10.73 -9.41
N ILE A 34 -16.85 -11.61 -10.16
CA ILE A 34 -15.58 -12.23 -9.74
C ILE A 34 -14.56 -11.09 -9.69
N HIS A 35 -14.37 -10.55 -8.50
CA HIS A 35 -13.24 -9.68 -8.19
C HIS A 35 -12.00 -10.56 -8.26
N ALA A 36 -11.28 -10.51 -9.39
CA ALA A 36 -10.00 -11.19 -9.51
C ALA A 36 -9.13 -10.74 -8.33
N PRO A 37 -8.68 -11.65 -7.46
CA PRO A 37 -7.74 -11.27 -6.42
C PRO A 37 -6.50 -10.68 -7.10
N GLU A 38 -6.05 -9.51 -6.64
CA GLU A 38 -4.74 -8.97 -7.06
C GLU A 38 -3.72 -10.09 -6.83
N VAL A 39 -3.18 -10.61 -7.94
CA VAL A 39 -2.18 -11.66 -7.93
C VAL A 39 -0.97 -11.10 -7.20
N ARG A 40 -0.85 -11.40 -5.91
CA ARG A 40 0.39 -11.26 -5.18
C ARG A 40 1.34 -12.30 -5.76
N ILE A 41 2.14 -11.88 -6.74
CA ILE A 41 3.34 -12.62 -7.13
C ILE A 41 4.28 -12.55 -5.92
N THR A 42 4.11 -13.47 -4.97
CA THR A 42 5.16 -13.77 -4.00
C THR A 42 6.10 -14.76 -4.64
N GLY A 43 7.36 -14.37 -4.79
CA GLY A 43 8.43 -15.32 -5.11
C GLY A 43 9.79 -14.69 -4.89
N GLU A 44 10.05 -13.56 -5.54
CA GLU A 44 11.33 -12.87 -5.41
C GLU A 44 11.14 -11.35 -5.44
N ARG A 45 11.79 -10.67 -4.48
CA ARG A 45 11.96 -9.22 -4.58
C ARG A 45 12.70 -8.89 -5.87
N SER A 46 12.24 -7.88 -6.58
CA SER A 46 12.92 -7.41 -7.80
C SER A 46 14.36 -7.00 -7.49
N ALA A 47 15.23 -6.98 -8.51
CA ALA A 47 16.61 -6.50 -8.34
C ALA A 47 16.65 -5.08 -7.76
N LEU A 48 15.74 -4.21 -8.21
CA LEU A 48 15.59 -2.85 -7.70
C LEU A 48 15.12 -2.84 -6.24
N GLU A 49 14.11 -3.64 -5.86
CA GLU A 49 13.67 -3.76 -4.47
C GLU A 49 14.79 -4.21 -3.54
N LYS A 50 15.58 -5.20 -3.95
CA LYS A 50 16.74 -5.67 -3.20
C LYS A 50 17.80 -4.56 -3.05
N GLN A 51 18.05 -3.80 -4.12
CA GLN A 51 18.96 -2.65 -4.10
C GLN A 51 18.48 -1.57 -3.13
N ILE A 52 17.23 -1.11 -3.23
CA ILE A 52 16.69 -0.06 -2.36
C ILE A 52 16.65 -0.53 -0.90
N LEU A 53 16.26 -1.78 -0.65
CA LEU A 53 16.33 -2.35 0.70
C LEU A 53 17.77 -2.35 1.23
N GLY A 54 18.72 -2.80 0.40
CA GLY A 54 20.14 -2.82 0.77
C GLY A 54 20.67 -1.42 1.09
N GLN A 55 20.32 -0.42 0.28
CA GLN A 55 20.67 0.98 0.54
C GLN A 55 20.02 1.48 1.84
N TYR A 56 18.73 1.22 2.05
CA TYR A 56 18.03 1.60 3.29
C TYR A 56 18.66 0.96 4.53
N GLN A 57 19.05 -0.32 4.44
CA GLN A 57 19.76 -1.02 5.51
C GLN A 57 21.18 -0.47 5.72
N ALA A 58 21.91 -0.17 4.64
CA ALA A 58 23.26 0.41 4.72
C ALA A 58 23.25 1.76 5.45
N LEU A 59 22.27 2.62 5.15
CA LEU A 59 22.09 3.89 5.86
C LEU A 59 21.97 3.66 7.39
N SER A 60 21.31 2.59 7.82
CA SER A 60 21.18 2.25 9.25
C SER A 60 22.44 1.66 9.89
N GLN A 61 23.30 1.01 9.11
CA GLN A 61 24.54 0.39 9.58
C GLN A 61 25.67 1.41 9.75
N ASP A 62 25.74 2.43 8.89
CA ASP A 62 26.76 3.50 8.95
C ASP A 62 26.76 4.25 10.28
N LEU A 63 25.62 4.31 10.98
CA LEU A 63 25.50 4.85 12.34
C LEU A 63 26.41 4.17 13.37
N TRP A 64 26.67 2.87 13.23
CA TRP A 64 27.48 2.11 14.19
C TRP A 64 28.98 2.30 13.94
N ALA A 65 29.39 2.50 12.70
CA ALA A 65 30.79 2.74 12.34
C ALA A 65 31.28 4.10 12.87
N VAL A 66 30.46 5.14 12.73
CA VAL A 66 30.80 6.53 13.11
C VAL A 66 30.84 6.73 14.64
N GLY A 67 30.23 5.86 15.43
CA GLY A 67 30.32 5.92 16.90
C GLY A 67 31.71 5.58 17.47
N SER A 68 32.56 4.91 16.69
CA SER A 68 33.90 4.46 17.12
C SER A 68 35.04 5.41 16.70
N THR A 69 34.80 6.30 15.75
CA THR A 69 35.78 7.27 15.28
C THR A 69 35.31 8.68 15.60
N ARG A 70 35.83 9.27 16.68
CA ARG A 70 35.88 10.75 16.80
C ARG A 70 36.81 11.25 15.69
N GLN A 71 36.29 11.38 14.47
CA GLN A 71 37.06 11.87 13.34
C GLN A 71 36.94 13.39 13.25
N GLN A 72 38.13 13.96 13.43
CA GLN A 72 38.57 15.31 13.12
C GLN A 72 37.88 15.84 11.87
N ALA A 73 37.15 16.95 12.04
CA ALA A 73 36.44 17.65 10.99
C ALA A 73 37.43 18.19 9.96
N ASP A 74 37.39 17.66 8.74
CA ASP A 74 38.09 18.26 7.60
C ASP A 74 37.29 18.07 6.30
N SER A 75 36.43 19.07 6.04
CA SER A 75 36.02 19.57 4.72
C SER A 75 35.17 18.72 3.75
N THR A 76 34.35 19.45 2.99
CA THR A 76 33.56 19.10 1.78
C THR A 76 32.16 18.53 2.01
N GLY A 77 31.15 19.14 1.36
CA GLY A 77 29.70 19.03 1.64
C GLY A 77 29.02 17.65 1.52
N VAL A 78 29.78 16.56 1.42
CA VAL A 78 29.30 15.18 1.52
C VAL A 78 28.98 14.80 2.98
N GLU A 79 29.65 15.44 3.95
CA GLU A 79 29.55 15.13 5.37
C GLU A 79 28.20 15.59 5.97
N SER A 80 27.70 16.77 5.59
CA SER A 80 26.44 17.32 6.12
C SER A 80 25.20 16.54 5.67
N THR A 81 25.20 16.06 4.42
CA THR A 81 24.11 15.23 3.88
C THR A 81 24.03 13.88 4.61
N SER A 82 25.18 13.32 4.98
CA SER A 82 25.26 12.06 5.72
C SER A 82 24.82 12.25 7.18
N GLN A 83 25.17 13.37 7.81
CA GLN A 83 24.72 13.71 9.17
C GLN A 83 23.19 13.82 9.28
N GLY A 84 22.53 14.47 8.33
CA GLY A 84 21.06 14.63 8.34
C GLY A 84 20.32 13.30 8.22
N VAL A 85 20.78 12.39 7.34
CA VAL A 85 20.18 11.07 7.17
C VAL A 85 20.44 10.17 8.39
N ASN A 86 21.64 10.24 8.97
CA ASN A 86 21.98 9.54 10.19
C ASN A 86 21.09 9.96 11.37
N GLU A 87 20.84 11.27 11.52
CA GLU A 87 19.90 11.78 12.52
C GLU A 87 18.48 11.30 12.26
N ALA A 88 18.02 11.36 11.00
CA ALA A 88 16.70 10.85 10.64
C ALA A 88 16.53 9.37 11.05
N ILE A 89 17.52 8.51 10.80
CA ILE A 89 17.45 7.10 11.22
C ILE A 89 17.42 6.95 12.74
N ARG A 90 18.21 7.74 13.49
CA ARG A 90 18.16 7.74 14.96
C ARG A 90 16.77 8.11 15.47
N VAL A 91 16.16 9.16 14.90
CA VAL A 91 14.79 9.58 15.23
C VAL A 91 13.78 8.45 14.99
N ARG A 92 13.83 7.79 13.82
CA ARG A 92 12.90 6.68 13.52
C ARG A 92 13.06 5.49 14.45
N ARG A 93 14.29 5.21 14.87
CA ARG A 93 14.57 4.14 15.84
C ARG A 93 14.09 4.51 17.23
N PHE A 94 14.32 5.75 17.65
CA PHE A 94 13.87 6.26 18.96
C PHE A 94 12.35 6.19 19.09
N TYR A 95 11.61 6.54 18.04
CA TYR A 95 10.14 6.52 18.02
C TYR A 95 9.52 5.22 17.49
N LEU A 96 10.29 4.13 17.36
CA LEU A 96 9.77 2.88 16.79
C LEU A 96 8.56 2.36 17.58
N ASP A 97 8.64 2.35 18.91
CA ASP A 97 7.58 1.83 19.77
C ASP A 97 6.31 2.69 19.69
N ASP A 98 6.45 4.02 19.70
CA ASP A 98 5.33 4.95 19.53
C ASP A 98 4.66 4.77 18.16
N ARG A 99 5.45 4.66 17.10
CA ARG A 99 4.96 4.40 15.74
C ARG A 99 4.13 3.13 15.67
N LEU A 100 4.68 2.01 16.17
CA LEU A 100 4.00 0.72 16.14
C LEU A 100 2.73 0.74 16.98
N ARG A 101 2.78 1.38 18.16
CA ARG A 101 1.62 1.56 19.02
C ARG A 101 0.51 2.36 18.34
N TYR A 102 0.82 3.54 17.78
CA TYR A 102 -0.20 4.36 17.11
C TYR A 102 -0.77 3.71 15.84
N LEU A 103 0.01 2.89 15.13
CA LEU A 103 -0.48 2.07 14.01
C LEU A 103 -1.44 0.98 14.50
N ALA A 104 -1.10 0.27 15.59
CA ALA A 104 -1.93 -0.78 16.16
C ALA A 104 -3.24 -0.24 16.73
N GLU A 105 -3.19 0.92 17.40
CA GLU A 105 -4.38 1.65 17.87
C GLU A 105 -5.23 2.19 16.70
N GLY A 106 -4.71 2.20 15.47
CA GLY A 106 -5.39 2.74 14.30
C GLY A 106 -5.47 4.26 14.26
N ARG A 107 -4.71 4.97 15.11
CA ARG A 107 -4.62 6.44 15.15
C ARG A 107 -3.87 7.01 13.95
N ILE A 108 -2.95 6.23 13.40
CA ILE A 108 -2.22 6.55 12.16
C ILE A 108 -2.29 5.38 11.19
N GLY A 109 -2.03 5.63 9.91
CA GLY A 109 -1.92 4.61 8.88
C GLY A 109 -0.80 4.89 7.89
N GLU A 110 -0.32 3.83 7.24
CA GLU A 110 0.72 3.90 6.20
C GLU A 110 0.12 4.25 4.84
N LYS A 111 0.53 5.37 4.25
CA LYS A 111 0.07 5.78 2.91
C LYS A 111 0.84 5.06 1.79
N LEU A 112 0.29 5.14 0.58
CA LEU A 112 0.88 4.58 -0.63
C LEU A 112 2.21 5.25 -1.02
N ASP A 113 2.42 6.50 -0.59
CA ASP A 113 3.64 7.29 -0.82
C ASP A 113 4.73 7.09 0.26
N GLY A 114 4.48 6.23 1.26
CA GLY A 114 5.42 5.94 2.35
C GLY A 114 5.41 6.97 3.48
N THR A 115 4.49 7.94 3.45
CA THR A 115 4.22 8.84 4.58
C THR A 115 3.16 8.26 5.51
N LEU A 116 2.98 8.89 6.67
CA LEU A 116 1.92 8.54 7.62
C LEU A 116 0.72 9.47 7.45
N GLU A 117 -0.48 8.94 7.67
CA GLU A 117 -1.71 9.73 7.77
C GLU A 117 -2.33 9.57 9.15
N GLN A 118 -2.74 10.69 9.78
CA GLN A 118 -3.56 10.61 10.96
C GLN A 118 -4.97 10.18 10.56
N ARG A 119 -5.45 9.11 11.18
CA ARG A 119 -6.76 8.53 10.90
C ARG A 119 -7.81 9.26 11.73
N LYS A 120 -8.86 9.71 11.05
CA LYS A 120 -10.07 10.21 11.70
C LYS A 120 -11.04 9.06 11.86
N ASP A 121 -10.74 8.18 12.80
CA ASP A 121 -11.66 7.12 13.20
C ASP A 121 -12.52 7.65 14.35
N GLU A 122 -13.81 7.87 14.09
CA GLU A 122 -14.77 8.40 15.07
C GLU A 122 -14.99 7.45 16.26
N THR A 123 -14.59 6.18 16.11
CA THR A 123 -14.67 5.20 17.20
C THR A 123 -13.54 5.31 18.21
N LEU A 124 -12.44 5.99 17.86
CA LEU A 124 -11.32 6.18 18.77
C LEU A 124 -11.61 7.31 19.76
N PRO A 125 -11.32 7.11 21.05
CA PRO A 125 -11.48 8.18 22.01
C PRO A 125 -10.55 9.35 21.65
N PRO A 126 -11.02 10.60 21.83
CA PRO A 126 -10.20 11.78 21.63
C PRO A 126 -8.98 11.70 22.55
N MET A 127 -7.83 12.14 22.06
CA MET A 127 -6.64 12.27 22.90
C MET A 127 -6.87 13.37 23.93
N THR A 128 -6.47 13.12 25.18
CA THR A 128 -6.26 14.14 26.19
C THR A 128 -5.18 15.14 25.74
N PRO A 129 -5.09 16.35 26.32
CA PRO A 129 -4.03 17.30 25.98
C PRO A 129 -2.61 16.73 26.14
N LEU A 130 -2.40 15.89 27.15
CA LEU A 130 -1.11 15.22 27.38
C LEU A 130 -0.80 14.20 26.28
N GLU A 131 -1.77 13.35 25.92
CA GLU A 131 -1.61 12.37 24.85
C GLU A 131 -1.38 13.05 23.49
N LEU A 132 -2.08 14.17 23.23
CA LEU A 132 -1.87 14.96 22.02
C LEU A 132 -0.46 15.57 21.99
N GLY A 133 0.04 16.05 23.12
CA GLY A 133 1.43 16.51 23.26
C GLY A 133 2.44 15.40 22.93
N ASN A 134 2.25 14.21 23.51
CA ASN A 134 3.08 13.04 23.23
C ASN A 134 2.99 12.58 21.78
N PHE A 135 1.79 12.59 21.20
CA PHE A 135 1.58 12.29 19.79
C PHE A 135 2.34 13.27 18.89
N ASN A 136 2.28 14.57 19.17
CA ASN A 136 2.97 15.59 18.39
C ASN A 136 4.50 15.49 18.51
N ASN A 137 5.02 15.15 19.69
CA ASN A 137 6.46 14.91 19.91
C ASN A 137 6.99 13.76 19.04
N PHE A 138 6.16 12.76 18.76
CA PHE A 138 6.44 11.68 17.82
C PHE A 138 6.22 12.11 16.36
N TRP A 139 5.05 12.71 16.08
CA TRP A 139 4.48 12.85 14.75
C TRP A 139 5.35 13.67 13.80
N TYR A 140 5.74 14.87 14.23
CA TYR A 140 6.51 15.76 13.37
C TYR A 140 7.93 15.24 13.12
N PRO A 141 8.68 14.76 14.13
CA PRO A 141 9.99 14.16 13.90
C PRO A 141 9.96 12.91 13.02
N GLU A 142 9.02 11.97 13.22
CA GLU A 142 8.92 10.76 12.38
C GLU A 142 8.63 11.13 10.91
N LEU A 143 7.72 12.07 10.65
CA LEU A 143 7.42 12.53 9.29
C LEU A 143 8.64 13.19 8.62
N ALA A 144 9.32 14.08 9.33
CA ALA A 144 10.52 14.75 8.82
C ALA A 144 11.67 13.76 8.56
N ALA A 145 11.83 12.76 9.43
CA ALA A 145 12.83 11.72 9.28
C ALA A 145 12.53 10.83 8.06
N ARG A 146 11.28 10.41 7.86
CA ARG A 146 10.85 9.67 6.66
C ARG A 146 11.13 10.45 5.38
N ALA A 147 10.77 11.74 5.36
CA ALA A 147 11.02 12.59 4.20
C ALA A 147 12.52 12.67 3.87
N THR A 148 13.36 12.89 4.88
CA THR A 148 14.83 12.94 4.73
C THR A 148 15.40 11.63 4.15
N ILE A 149 14.95 10.49 4.65
CA ILE A 149 15.42 9.18 4.17
C ILE A 149 14.95 8.93 2.75
N LEU A 150 13.68 9.19 2.45
CA LEU A 150 13.12 8.98 1.12
C LEU A 150 13.81 9.87 0.08
N ASP A 151 14.04 11.13 0.42
CA ASP A 151 14.78 12.08 -0.41
C ASP A 151 16.23 11.63 -0.66
N ARG A 152 16.91 11.07 0.35
CA ARG A 152 18.22 10.44 0.16
C ARG A 152 18.15 9.26 -0.80
N LEU A 153 17.19 8.36 -0.63
CA LEU A 153 17.02 7.20 -1.52
C LEU A 153 16.76 7.63 -2.96
N LYS A 154 15.94 8.67 -3.19
CA LYS A 154 15.72 9.23 -4.52
C LYS A 154 17.01 9.75 -5.15
N ARG A 155 17.82 10.52 -4.41
CA ARG A 155 19.13 10.99 -4.89
C ARG A 155 20.11 9.87 -5.24
N LEU A 156 20.04 8.74 -4.54
CA LEU A 156 20.89 7.57 -4.82
C LEU A 156 20.42 6.77 -6.05
N ASN A 157 19.20 7.02 -6.54
CA ASN A 157 18.61 6.30 -7.67
C ASN A 157 17.93 7.29 -8.64
N PRO A 158 18.72 8.18 -9.27
CA PRO A 158 18.18 9.19 -10.18
C PRO A 158 17.46 8.54 -11.37
N GLY A 159 16.30 9.08 -11.74
CA GLY A 159 15.44 8.58 -12.81
C GLY A 159 14.57 7.37 -12.44
N GLN A 160 14.54 6.99 -11.16
CA GLN A 160 13.72 5.90 -10.61
C GLN A 160 12.94 6.36 -9.36
N GLU A 161 12.62 7.65 -9.27
CA GLU A 161 12.08 8.27 -8.06
C GLU A 161 10.72 7.70 -7.65
N ASP A 162 9.87 7.37 -8.62
CA ASP A 162 8.54 6.80 -8.37
C ASP A 162 8.64 5.34 -7.90
N GLU A 163 9.54 4.56 -8.47
CA GLU A 163 9.86 3.21 -8.01
C GLU A 163 10.39 3.23 -6.58
N VAL A 164 11.30 4.17 -6.26
CA VAL A 164 11.83 4.35 -4.91
C VAL A 164 10.71 4.64 -3.92
N VAL A 165 9.79 5.55 -4.24
CA VAL A 165 8.61 5.85 -3.38
C VAL A 165 7.78 4.60 -3.16
N ARG A 166 7.46 3.88 -4.23
CA ARG A 166 6.63 2.66 -4.16
C ARG A 166 7.28 1.58 -3.29
N ILE A 167 8.58 1.36 -3.46
CA ILE A 167 9.34 0.35 -2.71
C ILE A 167 9.48 0.77 -1.24
N PHE A 168 9.82 2.04 -0.97
CA PHE A 168 9.90 2.58 0.38
C PHE A 168 8.56 2.44 1.11
N ALA A 169 7.46 2.81 0.47
CA ALA A 169 6.12 2.62 1.02
C ALA A 169 5.81 1.12 1.25
N GLY A 170 6.27 0.24 0.37
CA GLY A 170 6.20 -1.21 0.54
C GLY A 170 6.90 -1.69 1.81
N ILE A 171 8.14 -1.27 2.03
CA ILE A 171 8.90 -1.55 3.26
C ILE A 171 8.11 -1.09 4.49
N GLN A 172 7.53 0.11 4.46
CA GLN A 172 6.76 0.62 5.59
C GLN A 172 5.50 -0.18 5.88
N ARG A 173 4.77 -0.62 4.85
CA ARG A 173 3.61 -1.50 5.01
C ARG A 173 4.02 -2.89 5.51
N ASP A 174 5.16 -3.41 5.07
CA ASP A 174 5.70 -4.69 5.53
C ASP A 174 6.09 -4.64 7.01
N GLU A 175 6.61 -3.50 7.49
CA GLU A 175 6.94 -3.25 8.90
C GLU A 175 5.72 -2.97 9.80
N ALA A 176 4.58 -2.56 9.24
CA ALA A 176 3.38 -2.25 10.03
C ALA A 176 2.87 -3.49 10.79
N PRO A 177 2.39 -3.34 12.04
CA PRO A 177 1.89 -4.48 12.81
C PRO A 177 0.61 -5.07 12.20
N PRO A 178 0.28 -6.35 12.47
CA PRO A 178 -1.00 -6.94 12.07
C PRO A 178 -2.17 -6.10 12.57
N GLY A 179 -3.22 -5.95 11.75
CA GLY A 179 -4.39 -5.13 12.06
C GLY A 179 -4.22 -3.63 11.82
N ALA A 180 -3.01 -3.15 11.51
CA ALA A 180 -2.77 -1.74 11.20
C ALA A 180 -3.42 -1.31 9.88
N TRP A 181 -3.79 -0.03 9.80
CA TRP A 181 -4.29 0.58 8.57
C TRP A 181 -3.14 0.87 7.60
N VAL A 182 -3.26 0.36 6.38
CA VAL A 182 -2.33 0.61 5.28
C VAL A 182 -3.10 0.92 3.99
N GLN A 183 -2.58 1.81 3.14
CA GLN A 183 -3.11 1.98 1.80
C GLN A 183 -2.59 0.86 0.89
N SER A 184 -3.53 0.16 0.25
CA SER A 184 -3.25 -0.78 -0.84
C SER A 184 -2.62 -0.05 -2.04
N THR A 185 -2.08 -0.82 -2.99
CA THR A 185 -1.57 -0.34 -4.29
C THR A 185 -2.59 0.46 -5.07
N GLY A 186 -3.89 0.15 -4.93
CA GLY A 186 -4.99 0.91 -5.51
C GLY A 186 -5.42 2.15 -4.69
N GLY A 187 -4.66 2.56 -3.68
CA GLY A 187 -4.94 3.73 -2.83
C GLY A 187 -6.05 3.54 -1.79
N ARG A 188 -6.73 2.39 -1.77
CA ARG A 188 -7.77 2.08 -0.77
C ARG A 188 -7.13 1.72 0.56
N TRP A 189 -7.69 2.22 1.65
CA TRP A 189 -7.33 1.83 3.02
C TRP A 189 -7.82 0.42 3.35
N VAL A 190 -6.91 -0.42 3.83
CA VAL A 190 -7.18 -1.79 4.27
C VAL A 190 -6.50 -2.04 5.62
N ARG A 191 -7.01 -3.02 6.39
CA ARG A 191 -6.29 -3.54 7.57
C ARG A 191 -5.38 -4.68 7.13
N LYS A 192 -4.14 -4.67 7.59
CA LYS A 192 -3.12 -5.69 7.31
C LYS A 192 -3.40 -7.00 8.05
#